data_AF-A0A2W6DHB8-F1
#
_entry.id   AF-A0A2W6DHB8-F1
#
_cell.length_a   1.000
_cell.length_b   1.000
_cell.length_c   1.000
_cell.angle_alpha   90.00
_cell.angle_beta   90.00
_cell.angle_gamma   90.00
#
_symmetry.space_group_name_H-M   'P 1'
#
loop_
_entity.id
_entity.type
_entity.pdbx_description
1 polymer ?
#
loop_
_entity_poly.entity_id
_entity_poly.type
_entity_poly.pdbx_seq_one_letter_code
_entity_poly.pdbx_strand_id
1 'polypeptide(L)' 'MRNDRERLADILEAAEKIQSRVDRGREWFDADEDMQIVLTHLVQVIGEAAARVRPIPAGDTKLFVATGRRYA' A
#
# COMPACT_ATOMS: atom_id res chain seq x y z
N MET A 1 1.10 -20.29 -3.61
CA MET A 1 0.31 -19.32 -2.81
C MET A 1 1.24 -18.17 -2.46
N ARG A 2 0.92 -16.92 -2.83
CA ARG A 2 1.74 -15.75 -2.47
C ARG A 2 1.76 -15.58 -0.95
N ASN A 3 2.93 -15.27 -0.38
CA ASN A 3 3.14 -15.01 1.05
C ASN A 3 2.80 -13.54 1.38
N ASP A 4 2.39 -13.25 2.61
CA ASP A 4 2.10 -11.88 3.11
C ASP A 4 3.24 -10.90 2.79
N ARG A 5 4.50 -11.34 2.83
CA ARG A 5 5.66 -10.52 2.45
C ARG A 5 5.60 -10.02 1.01
N GLU A 6 5.17 -10.86 0.07
CA GLU A 6 5.07 -10.47 -1.34
C GLU A 6 3.93 -9.46 -1.55
N ARG A 7 2.84 -9.60 -0.79
CA ARG A 7 1.72 -8.65 -0.83
C ARG A 7 2.11 -7.29 -0.26
N LEU A 8 2.86 -7.29 0.84
CA LEU A 8 3.42 -6.06 1.40
C LEU A 8 4.39 -5.40 0.42
N ALA A 9 5.18 -6.18 -0.31
CA ALA A 9 6.04 -5.66 -1.37
C ALA A 9 5.22 -5.00 -2.51
N ASP A 10 4.14 -5.65 -2.98
CA ASP A 10 3.26 -5.06 -4.00
C ASP A 10 2.66 -3.72 -3.54
N ILE A 11 2.25 -3.63 -2.26
CA ILE A 11 1.70 -2.39 -1.66
C ILE A 11 2.76 -1.28 -1.67
N LEU A 12 3.98 -1.58 -1.25
CA LEU A 12 5.07 -0.60 -1.19
C LEU A 12 5.46 -0.12 -2.59
N GLU A 13 5.56 -1.03 -3.56
CA GLU A 13 5.87 -0.68 -4.95
C GLU A 13 4.78 0.21 -5.56
N ALA A 14 3.51 -0.11 -5.33
CA ALA A 14 2.41 0.72 -5.80
C ALA A 14 2.40 2.10 -5.13
N ALA A 15 2.69 2.18 -3.82
CA ALA A 15 2.79 3.43 -3.09
C ALA A 15 3.93 4.34 -3.61
N GLU A 16 5.12 3.79 -3.89
CA GLU A 16 6.21 4.56 -4.50
C GLU A 16 5.84 5.11 -5.89
N LYS A 17 5.15 4.30 -6.71
CA LYS A 17 4.66 4.73 -8.02
C LYS A 17 3.61 5.85 -7.91
N ILE A 18 2.76 5.81 -6.89
CA ILE A 18 1.80 6.89 -6.59
C ILE A 18 2.57 8.14 -6.18
N GLN A 19 3.49 8.04 -5.23
CA GLN A 19 4.25 9.19 -4.70
C GLN A 19 4.94 9.97 -5.81
N SER A 20 5.70 9.27 -6.67
CA SER A 20 6.41 9.90 -7.80
C SER A 20 5.51 10.59 -8.83
N ARG A 21 4.21 10.24 -8.86
CA ARG A 21 3.23 10.82 -9.79
C ARG A 21 2.46 11.99 -9.18
N VAL A 22 2.08 11.89 -7.91
CA VAL A 22 1.31 12.94 -7.22
C VAL A 22 2.13 14.22 -7.01
N ASP A 23 3.47 14.11 -7.00
CA ASP A 23 4.39 15.25 -6.90
C ASP A 23 4.23 16.27 -8.04
N ARG A 24 3.61 15.88 -9.17
CA ARG A 24 3.30 16.79 -10.30
C ARG A 24 2.08 17.68 -10.06
N GLY A 25 1.32 17.43 -8.99
CA GLY A 25 0.20 18.24 -8.57
C GLY A 25 -1.12 17.94 -9.27
N ARG A 26 -2.15 18.68 -8.85
CA ARG A 26 -3.54 18.43 -9.21
C ARG A 26 -3.86 18.76 -10.67
N GLU A 27 -3.31 19.86 -11.19
CA GLU A 27 -3.58 20.32 -12.56
C GLU A 27 -3.11 19.29 -13.60
N TRP A 28 -1.95 18.67 -13.38
CA TRP A 28 -1.43 17.63 -14.25
C TRP A 28 -2.29 16.36 -14.23
N PHE A 29 -2.82 15.99 -13.05
CA PHE A 29 -3.75 14.88 -12.90
C PHE A 29 -5.07 15.12 -13.63
N ASP A 30 -5.66 16.31 -13.51
CA ASP A 30 -6.96 16.63 -14.13
C ASP A 30 -6.85 16.70 -15.67
N ALA A 31 -5.68 17.04 -16.20
CA ALA A 31 -5.43 17.20 -17.64
C ALA A 31 -5.09 15.90 -18.38
N ASP A 32 -4.78 14.81 -17.68
CA ASP A 32 -4.25 13.57 -18.27
C ASP A 32 -5.09 12.35 -17.81
N GLU A 33 -5.92 11.82 -18.72
CA GLU A 33 -6.78 10.66 -18.45
C GLU A 33 -5.98 9.38 -18.18
N ASP A 34 -4.89 9.15 -18.91
CA ASP A 34 -4.04 7.97 -18.70
C ASP A 34 -3.43 7.99 -17.30
N MET A 35 -3.06 9.16 -16.83
CA MET A 35 -2.59 9.35 -15.47
C MET A 35 -3.69 9.02 -14.43
N GLN A 36 -4.93 9.44 -14.66
CA GLN A 36 -6.06 9.12 -13.78
C GLN A 36 -6.32 7.61 -13.71
N ILE A 37 -6.28 6.94 -14.86
CA ILE A 37 -6.44 5.49 -14.97
C ILE A 37 -5.30 4.77 -14.22
N VAL A 38 -4.05 5.18 -14.45
CA VAL A 38 -2.89 4.58 -13.78
C VAL A 38 -2.95 4.78 -12.27
N LEU A 39 -3.29 5.98 -11.80
CA LEU A 39 -3.40 6.25 -10.35
C LEU A 39 -4.49 5.39 -9.72
N THR A 40 -5.65 5.27 -10.38
CA THR A 40 -6.77 4.45 -9.93
C THR A 40 -6.38 2.97 -9.86
N HIS A 41 -5.66 2.48 -10.87
CA HIS A 41 -5.17 1.11 -10.90
C HIS A 41 -4.17 0.82 -9.77
N LEU A 42 -3.25 1.73 -9.48
CA LEU A 42 -2.30 1.58 -8.38
C LEU A 42 -3.02 1.52 -7.01
N VAL A 43 -4.08 2.31 -6.83
CA VAL A 43 -4.93 2.22 -5.62
C VAL A 43 -5.65 0.88 -5.53
N GLN A 44 -6.16 0.34 -6.64
CA GLN A 44 -6.76 -0.99 -6.67
C GLN A 44 -5.76 -2.10 -6.31
N VAL A 45 -4.52 -2.04 -6.81
CA VAL A 45 -3.45 -2.99 -6.47
C VAL A 45 -3.18 -3.00 -4.97
N ILE A 46 -3.10 -1.82 -4.35
CA ILE A 46 -2.94 -1.70 -2.89
C ILE A 46 -4.12 -2.36 -2.16
N GLY A 47 -5.35 -2.07 -2.60
CA GLY A 47 -6.56 -2.64 -2.00
C GLY A 47 -6.63 -4.16 -2.10
N GLU A 48 -6.30 -4.74 -3.26
CA GLU A 48 -6.30 -6.19 -3.47
C GLU A 48 -5.24 -6.87 -2.59
N ALA A 49 -4.03 -6.30 -2.57
CA ALA A 49 -2.95 -6.83 -1.76
C ALA A 49 -3.31 -6.78 -0.27
N ALA A 50 -3.81 -5.63 0.21
CA ALA A 50 -4.20 -5.41 1.60
C ALA A 50 -5.33 -6.34 2.06
N ALA A 51 -6.35 -6.57 1.22
CA ALA A 51 -7.46 -7.47 1.53
C ALA A 51 -7.02 -8.93 1.74
N ARG A 52 -5.81 -9.28 1.32
CA ARG A 52 -5.26 -10.64 1.36
C ARG A 52 -4.04 -10.78 2.27
N VAL A 53 -3.58 -9.69 2.91
CA VAL A 53 -2.59 -9.79 3.99
C VAL A 53 -3.29 -10.34 5.22
N ARG A 54 -2.72 -11.39 5.83
CA ARG A 54 -3.27 -11.95 7.06
C ARG A 54 -3.28 -10.86 8.15
N PRO A 55 -4.42 -10.65 8.86
CA PRO A 55 -4.44 -9.75 9.99
C PRO A 55 -3.52 -10.27 11.09
N ILE A 56 -2.78 -9.36 11.72
CA ILE A 56 -2.01 -9.67 12.93
C ILE A 56 -3.02 -10.19 13.97
N PRO A 57 -2.79 -11.37 14.58
CA PRO A 57 -3.69 -11.89 15.61
C PRO A 57 -3.88 -10.85 16.72
N ALA A 58 -5.13 -10.62 17.13
CA ALA A 58 -5.48 -9.59 18.12
C ALA A 58 -4.75 -9.73 19.47
N GLY A 59 -4.16 -10.89 19.76
CA GLY A 59 -3.30 -11.11 20.93
C GLY A 59 -1.94 -10.41 20.86
N ASP A 60 -1.41 -10.18 19.66
CA ASP A 60 -0.08 -9.59 19.46
C ASP A 60 -0.11 -8.06 19.44
N THR A 61 -1.25 -7.46 19.08
CA THR A 61 -1.41 -5.99 19.05
C THR A 61 -1.20 -5.35 20.42
N LYS A 62 -1.59 -6.05 21.50
CA LYS A 62 -1.33 -5.59 22.87
C LYS A 62 0.15 -5.61 23.23
N LEU A 63 0.94 -6.55 22.68
CA LEU A 63 2.39 -6.56 22.89
C LEU A 63 3.08 -5.42 22.13
N PHE A 64 2.66 -5.16 20.88
CA PHE A 64 3.22 -4.09 20.05
C PHE A 64 3.06 -2.70 20.68
N VAL A 65 1.89 -2.40 21.25
CA VAL A 65 1.63 -1.11 21.90
C VAL A 65 2.27 -1.03 23.28
N ALA A 66 2.40 -2.15 24.01
CA ALA A 66 2.94 -2.15 25.38
C ALA A 66 4.48 -2.22 25.47
N THR A 67 5.17 -2.78 24.46
CA THR A 67 6.61 -3.09 24.59
C THR A 67 7.54 -2.31 23.65
N GLY A 68 7.01 -1.55 22.68
CA GLY A 68 7.82 -0.65 21.83
C GLY A 68 8.94 -1.33 21.01
N ARG A 69 9.01 -2.66 20.98
CA ARG A 69 10.02 -3.42 20.22
C ARG A 69 9.38 -4.16 19.07
N ARG A 70 9.90 -3.90 17.87
CA ARG A 70 9.69 -4.73 16.69
C ARG A 70 10.43 -6.05 16.90
N TYR A 71 9.73 -7.18 16.82
CA TYR A 71 10.41 -8.45 16.60
C TYR A 71 10.95 -8.45 15.17
N ALA A 72 12.27 -8.67 15.06
CA ALA A 72 13.00 -8.82 13.81
C ALA A 72 12.64 -10.13 13.11
#